data_AF-A0A5E4ITK9-F1
#
_entry.id   AF-A0A5E4ITK9-F1
#
_cell.length_a   1.000
_cell.length_b   1.000
_cell.length_c   1.000
_cell.angle_alpha   90.00
_cell.angle_beta   90.00
_cell.angle_gamma   90.00
#
_symmetry.space_group_name_H-M   'P 1'
#
loop_
_entity.id
_entity.type
_entity.pdbx_description
1 polymer ?
#
loop_
_entity_poly.entity_id
_entity_poly.type
_entity_poly.pdbx_seq_one_letter_code
_entity_poly.pdbx_strand_id
1 'polypeptide(L)'
;MGDEEAGDIKGKLGGLLEKAKDAASKIGVKRMAVAALLVLIVVWGVFLRPVPGKISVSVVELDNEEQVVSGAQVYLMNADGKMIGSGVTDEAGGVDFKNAPANADLSIEVDAGAMYKTLRGLSARLESGGSARVDAKMERATDLDVKVANVPKTVGAGCGKNVLVEVTNLGEEPADIEFIGEGDLEGRITAPSEQLAGKTSKTYTVAIRARNDKPGDSISGKVRIKYTRKGFSVDLGVVEKSDFTLSPSTITGNIDSGGTMKEYITITNTGKSEDIDDLSFTVVGDIKDWTTVTLTDDKPIRPKEQKIAAITINAGGTAGKYLGQIIFSTSCVTKPVPVEITIKSG
;
A
#
# COMPACT_ATOMS: atom_id res chain seq x y z
N MET A 1 49.02 30.06 -15.08
CA MET A 1 48.77 29.62 -16.46
C MET A 1 47.35 29.05 -16.50
N GLY A 2 46.34 29.67 -17.06
CA GLY A 2 46.26 30.96 -17.73
C GLY A 2 44.84 31.51 -17.60
N ASP A 3 44.77 32.82 -17.34
CA ASP A 3 43.64 33.67 -17.70
C ASP A 3 43.86 34.07 -19.16
N GLU A 4 42.96 33.72 -20.08
CA GLU A 4 42.78 34.42 -21.37
C GLU A 4 41.69 33.74 -22.20
N GLU A 5 40.41 34.08 -21.96
CA GLU A 5 39.36 33.87 -22.99
C GLU A 5 38.13 34.78 -22.84
N ALA A 6 38.27 35.93 -22.16
CA ALA A 6 37.20 36.94 -22.08
C ALA A 6 37.38 38.11 -23.07
N GLY A 7 38.41 38.07 -23.93
CA GLY A 7 38.85 39.21 -24.76
C GLY A 7 38.18 39.38 -26.12
N ASP A 8 37.67 38.31 -26.77
CA ASP A 8 37.34 38.38 -28.20
C ASP A 8 35.88 38.81 -28.52
N ILE A 9 34.96 38.71 -27.57
CA ILE A 9 33.55 39.07 -27.81
C ILE A 9 33.34 40.59 -27.73
N LYS A 10 34.11 41.29 -26.89
CA LYS A 10 34.02 42.75 -26.71
C LYS A 10 34.51 43.53 -27.94
N GLY A 11 35.54 43.02 -28.63
CA GLY A 11 36.09 43.62 -29.85
C GLY A 11 35.15 43.51 -31.07
N LYS A 12 34.49 42.35 -31.23
CA LYS A 12 33.54 42.12 -32.34
C LYS A 12 32.22 42.89 -32.19
N LEU A 13 31.73 43.10 -30.96
CA LEU A 13 30.56 43.96 -30.72
C LEU A 13 30.87 45.46 -30.89
N GLY A 14 32.07 45.90 -30.51
CA GLY A 14 32.50 47.30 -30.65
C GLY A 14 32.50 47.78 -32.10
N GLY A 15 33.03 46.98 -33.02
CA GLY A 15 33.05 47.30 -34.45
C GLY A 15 31.67 47.29 -35.13
N LEU A 16 30.69 46.55 -34.59
CA LEU A 16 29.31 46.55 -35.06
C LEU A 16 28.54 47.79 -34.58
N LEU A 17 28.80 48.27 -33.36
CA LEU A 17 28.20 49.49 -32.81
C LEU A 17 28.70 50.75 -33.52
N GLU A 18 29.96 50.78 -33.92
CA GLU A 18 30.55 51.92 -34.62
C GLU A 18 30.03 52.04 -36.07
N LYS A 19 29.86 50.89 -36.76
CA LYS A 19 29.20 50.84 -38.08
C LYS A 19 27.70 51.15 -38.00
N ALA A 20 27.02 50.81 -36.90
CA ALA A 20 25.62 51.17 -36.68
C ALA A 20 25.42 52.68 -36.44
N LYS A 21 26.36 53.34 -35.74
CA LYS A 21 26.36 54.80 -35.54
C LYS A 21 26.51 55.57 -36.84
N ASP A 22 27.37 55.10 -37.74
CA ASP A 22 27.64 55.80 -39.00
C ASP A 22 26.48 55.64 -40.01
N ALA A 23 25.80 54.48 -40.00
CA ALA A 23 24.56 54.25 -40.73
C ALA A 23 23.35 55.04 -40.16
N ALA A 24 23.33 55.31 -38.85
CA ALA A 24 22.27 56.06 -38.17
C ALA A 24 22.24 57.55 -38.54
N SER A 25 23.36 58.14 -38.98
CA SER A 25 23.43 59.54 -39.38
C SER A 25 22.76 59.84 -40.73
N LYS A 26 22.65 58.82 -41.61
CA LYS A 26 22.06 58.93 -42.96
C LYS A 26 20.59 58.53 -43.03
N ILE A 27 20.09 57.82 -42.02
CA ILE A 27 18.74 57.26 -42.00
C ILE A 27 18.05 57.86 -40.77
N GLY A 28 17.24 58.90 -40.97
CA GLY A 28 16.62 59.67 -39.88
C GLY A 28 15.98 58.79 -38.80
N VAL A 29 16.13 59.22 -37.54
CA VAL A 29 15.83 58.48 -36.28
C VAL A 29 14.58 57.59 -36.32
N LYS A 30 13.50 58.01 -36.99
CA LYS A 30 12.27 57.22 -37.18
C LYS A 30 12.49 55.89 -37.91
N ARG A 31 13.37 55.83 -38.92
CA ARG A 31 13.68 54.61 -39.69
C ARG A 31 14.62 53.66 -38.94
N MET A 32 15.53 54.19 -38.11
CA MET A 32 16.34 53.37 -37.19
C MET A 32 15.47 52.75 -36.08
N ALA A 33 14.50 53.49 -35.55
CA ALA A 33 13.54 52.95 -34.60
C ALA A 33 12.70 51.81 -35.21
N VAL A 34 12.23 51.96 -36.46
CA VAL A 34 11.51 50.90 -37.18
C VAL A 34 12.42 49.70 -37.47
N ALA A 35 13.67 49.90 -37.88
CA ALA A 35 14.62 48.81 -38.12
C ALA A 35 14.98 48.07 -36.83
N ALA A 36 15.19 48.77 -35.71
CA ALA A 36 15.42 48.16 -34.41
C ALA A 36 14.18 47.40 -33.91
N LEU A 37 12.97 47.94 -34.13
CA LEU A 37 11.72 47.25 -33.83
C LEU A 37 11.55 45.99 -34.70
N LEU A 38 11.89 46.04 -35.99
CA LEU A 38 11.87 44.88 -36.88
C LEU A 38 12.91 43.83 -36.46
N VAL A 39 14.11 44.24 -36.07
CA VAL A 39 15.14 43.33 -35.53
C VAL A 39 14.67 42.72 -34.22
N LEU A 40 14.05 43.49 -33.32
CA LEU A 40 13.44 42.96 -32.10
C LEU A 40 12.29 41.99 -32.41
N ILE A 41 11.41 42.31 -33.37
CA ILE A 41 10.33 41.41 -33.81
C ILE A 41 10.89 40.14 -34.46
N VAL A 42 11.99 40.23 -35.21
CA VAL A 42 12.66 39.07 -35.82
C VAL A 42 13.38 38.23 -34.76
N VAL A 43 14.10 38.85 -33.82
CA VAL A 43 14.75 38.15 -32.69
C VAL A 43 13.69 37.53 -31.78
N TRP A 44 12.60 38.22 -31.50
CA TRP A 44 11.50 37.69 -30.69
C TRP A 44 10.72 36.59 -31.44
N GLY A 45 10.47 36.77 -32.73
CA GLY A 45 9.75 35.83 -33.58
C GLY A 45 10.54 34.60 -34.03
N VAL A 46 11.88 34.64 -34.03
CA VAL A 46 12.74 33.54 -34.49
C VAL A 46 13.51 32.90 -33.34
N PHE A 47 13.98 33.68 -32.36
CA PHE A 47 14.87 33.18 -31.29
C PHE A 47 14.18 32.96 -29.93
N LEU A 48 13.02 33.58 -29.67
CA LEU A 48 12.30 33.43 -28.40
C LEU A 48 11.01 32.60 -28.48
N ARG A 49 10.73 31.95 -29.62
CA ARG A 49 9.62 31.01 -29.70
C ARG A 49 9.96 29.71 -28.96
N PRO A 50 9.10 29.23 -28.04
CA PRO A 50 9.31 27.96 -27.38
C PRO A 50 9.43 26.85 -28.42
N VAL A 51 10.50 26.08 -28.35
CA VAL A 51 10.69 24.90 -29.19
C VAL A 51 9.77 23.80 -28.65
N PRO A 52 8.93 23.16 -29.48
CA PRO A 52 8.13 22.03 -29.03
C PRO A 52 8.99 20.89 -28.47
N GLY A 53 8.51 20.23 -27.42
CA GLY A 53 9.20 19.14 -26.75
C GLY A 53 8.72 17.75 -27.17
N LYS A 54 9.21 16.73 -26.46
CA LYS A 54 8.80 15.33 -26.61
C LYS A 54 8.16 14.81 -25.32
N ILE A 55 7.03 14.12 -25.42
CA ILE A 55 6.46 13.36 -24.30
C ILE A 55 6.46 11.88 -24.67
N SER A 56 7.02 11.05 -23.80
CA SER A 56 6.94 9.60 -23.89
C SER A 56 6.06 9.10 -22.75
N VAL A 57 5.00 8.37 -23.07
CA VAL A 57 4.11 7.76 -22.06
C VAL A 57 4.33 6.25 -22.06
N SER A 58 4.54 5.68 -20.88
CA SER A 58 4.66 4.23 -20.65
C SER A 58 3.43 3.76 -19.91
N VAL A 59 2.62 2.88 -20.49
CA VAL A 59 1.39 2.37 -19.87
C VAL A 59 1.62 0.95 -19.36
N VAL A 60 1.47 0.76 -18.06
CA VAL A 60 1.66 -0.52 -17.37
C VAL A 60 0.49 -0.82 -16.44
N GLU A 61 0.27 -2.08 -16.13
CA GLU A 61 -0.68 -2.48 -15.09
C GLU A 61 -0.17 -2.02 -13.71
N LEU A 62 -1.08 -1.56 -12.84
CA LEU A 62 -0.72 -1.22 -11.47
C LEU A 62 -0.06 -2.41 -10.78
N ASP A 63 0.98 -2.21 -9.97
CA ASP A 63 1.71 -3.27 -9.23
C ASP A 63 2.51 -4.28 -10.06
N ASN A 64 2.49 -4.16 -11.39
CA ASN A 64 3.28 -5.03 -12.26
C ASN A 64 3.89 -4.22 -13.40
N GLU A 65 5.11 -3.72 -13.16
CA GLU A 65 5.84 -2.90 -14.14
C GLU A 65 6.29 -3.69 -15.38
N GLU A 66 6.31 -5.03 -15.29
CA GLU A 66 6.60 -5.91 -16.42
C GLU A 66 5.37 -6.13 -17.31
N GLN A 67 4.16 -5.95 -16.76
CA GLN A 67 2.90 -6.09 -17.49
C GLN A 67 2.54 -4.78 -18.21
N VAL A 68 3.13 -4.61 -19.39
CA VAL A 68 2.83 -3.49 -20.29
C VAL A 68 1.42 -3.61 -20.89
N VAL A 69 0.80 -2.46 -21.18
CA VAL A 69 -0.54 -2.39 -21.79
C VAL A 69 -0.44 -1.87 -23.23
N SER A 70 -0.42 -2.80 -24.19
CA SER A 70 -0.43 -2.49 -25.63
C SER A 70 -1.84 -2.17 -26.13
N GLY A 71 -1.95 -1.31 -27.15
CA GLY A 71 -3.24 -0.97 -27.77
C GLY A 71 -4.10 0.02 -26.99
N ALA A 72 -3.59 0.61 -25.90
CA ALA A 72 -4.28 1.63 -25.14
C ALA A 72 -4.28 2.96 -25.89
N GLN A 73 -5.42 3.64 -25.90
CA GLN A 73 -5.58 4.95 -26.50
C GLN A 73 -5.16 6.03 -25.50
N VAL A 74 -4.14 6.80 -25.85
CA VAL A 74 -3.60 7.90 -25.05
C VAL A 74 -3.96 9.22 -25.70
N TYR A 75 -4.43 10.17 -24.89
CA TYR A 75 -4.81 11.50 -25.30
C TYR A 75 -3.97 12.53 -24.55
N LEU A 76 -3.38 13.47 -25.29
CA LEU A 76 -2.68 14.62 -24.76
C LEU A 76 -3.60 15.84 -24.85
N MET A 77 -3.84 16.48 -23.72
CA MET A 77 -4.70 17.65 -23.57
C MET A 77 -3.89 18.86 -23.11
N ASN A 78 -4.30 20.05 -23.55
CA ASN A 78 -3.77 21.30 -23.03
C ASN A 78 -4.46 21.68 -21.69
N ALA A 79 -4.03 22.79 -21.08
CA ALA A 79 -4.61 23.32 -19.84
C ALA A 79 -6.11 23.64 -19.92
N ASP A 80 -6.66 23.91 -21.11
CA ASP A 80 -8.09 24.16 -21.34
C ASP A 80 -8.91 22.86 -21.48
N GLY A 81 -8.27 21.68 -21.36
CA GLY A 81 -8.91 20.39 -21.57
C GLY A 81 -9.13 20.03 -23.05
N LYS A 82 -8.57 20.80 -23.99
CA LYS A 82 -8.65 20.51 -25.43
C LYS A 82 -7.60 19.47 -25.81
N MET A 83 -8.03 18.42 -26.52
CA MET A 83 -7.12 17.44 -27.11
C MET A 83 -6.22 18.11 -28.16
N ILE A 84 -4.92 17.94 -27.99
CA ILE A 84 -3.87 18.44 -28.89
C ILE A 84 -3.04 17.32 -29.53
N GLY A 85 -3.22 16.08 -29.06
CA GLY A 85 -2.64 14.89 -29.66
C GLY A 85 -3.32 13.63 -29.16
N SER A 86 -3.22 12.56 -29.95
CA SER A 86 -3.60 11.21 -29.54
C SER A 86 -2.66 10.19 -30.16
N GLY A 87 -2.56 9.03 -29.53
CA GLY A 87 -1.77 7.91 -30.02
C GLY A 87 -2.19 6.61 -29.35
N VAL A 88 -1.79 5.49 -29.94
CA VAL A 88 -2.06 4.15 -29.40
C VAL A 88 -0.74 3.56 -28.92
N THR A 89 -0.74 2.89 -27.78
CA THR A 89 0.47 2.25 -27.26
C THR A 89 0.93 1.09 -28.14
N ASP A 90 2.24 0.98 -28.30
CA ASP A 90 2.90 -0.12 -29.01
C ASP A 90 2.96 -1.41 -28.18
N GLU A 91 3.63 -2.45 -28.70
CA GLU A 91 3.83 -3.73 -28.01
C GLU A 91 4.60 -3.61 -26.69
N ALA A 92 5.39 -2.54 -26.52
CA ALA A 92 6.09 -2.23 -25.29
C ALA A 92 5.26 -1.34 -24.33
N GLY A 93 3.99 -1.08 -24.66
CA GLY A 93 3.09 -0.22 -23.88
C GLY A 93 3.44 1.27 -23.99
N GLY A 94 4.27 1.65 -24.96
CA GLY A 94 4.79 3.01 -25.12
C GLY A 94 4.04 3.83 -26.18
N VAL A 95 3.95 5.15 -25.99
CA VAL A 95 3.54 6.09 -27.03
C VAL A 95 4.36 7.39 -26.95
N ASP A 96 4.75 7.91 -28.11
CA ASP A 96 5.59 9.10 -28.25
C ASP A 96 4.83 10.26 -28.92
N PHE A 97 4.75 11.39 -28.23
CA PHE A 97 4.27 12.66 -28.77
C PHE A 97 5.47 13.54 -29.13
N LYS A 98 5.77 13.63 -30.44
CA LYS A 98 6.78 14.53 -30.99
C LYS A 98 6.09 15.85 -31.32
N ASN A 99 6.54 16.96 -30.75
CA ASN A 99 5.96 18.32 -30.84
C ASN A 99 4.89 18.68 -29.79
N ALA A 100 5.06 18.20 -28.56
CA ALA A 100 4.24 18.67 -27.45
C ALA A 100 4.54 20.16 -27.12
N PRO A 101 3.53 21.00 -26.81
CA PRO A 101 3.76 22.40 -26.45
C PRO A 101 4.69 22.53 -25.25
N ALA A 102 5.69 23.40 -25.39
CA ALA A 102 6.59 23.73 -24.29
C ALA A 102 6.03 24.86 -23.42
N ASN A 103 6.51 24.93 -22.19
CA ASN A 103 6.14 25.89 -21.14
C ASN A 103 4.63 25.94 -20.87
N ALA A 104 3.95 24.81 -21.07
CA ALA A 104 2.53 24.63 -20.85
C ALA A 104 2.27 23.45 -19.91
N ASP A 105 1.23 23.57 -19.10
CA ASP A 105 0.72 22.46 -18.32
C ASP A 105 -0.13 21.57 -19.23
N LEU A 106 0.25 20.29 -19.30
CA LEU A 106 -0.38 19.29 -20.15
C LEU A 106 -1.00 18.21 -19.28
N SER A 107 -2.12 17.67 -19.73
CA SER A 107 -2.83 16.57 -19.07
C SER A 107 -2.88 15.38 -20.01
N ILE A 108 -2.68 14.18 -19.48
CA ILE A 108 -2.71 12.93 -20.21
C ILE A 108 -3.90 12.10 -19.69
N GLU A 109 -4.67 11.57 -20.63
CA GLU A 109 -5.73 10.59 -20.39
C GLU A 109 -5.39 9.29 -21.12
N VAL A 110 -5.62 8.16 -20.46
CA VAL A 110 -5.35 6.82 -21.01
C VAL A 110 -6.61 5.98 -20.90
N ASP A 111 -7.07 5.47 -22.03
CA ASP A 111 -8.16 4.51 -22.14
C ASP A 111 -7.63 3.19 -22.70
N ALA A 112 -7.60 2.16 -21.86
CA ALA A 112 -7.13 0.82 -22.22
C ALA A 112 -8.28 -0.20 -22.40
N GLY A 113 -9.50 0.30 -22.63
CA GLY A 113 -10.67 -0.53 -22.84
C GLY A 113 -11.24 -1.15 -21.57
N ALA A 114 -12.17 -2.09 -21.73
CA ALA A 114 -13.05 -2.59 -20.66
C ALA A 114 -12.32 -3.26 -19.48
N MET A 115 -11.08 -3.71 -19.65
CA MET A 115 -10.32 -4.38 -18.58
C MET A 115 -9.73 -3.39 -17.56
N TYR A 116 -9.63 -2.10 -17.90
CA TYR A 116 -8.98 -1.09 -17.07
C TYR A 116 -9.87 0.14 -16.85
N LYS A 117 -9.67 0.82 -15.72
CA LYS A 117 -10.30 2.13 -15.50
C LYS A 117 -9.57 3.17 -16.33
N THR A 118 -10.32 4.01 -17.02
CA THR A 118 -9.77 5.17 -17.72
C THR A 118 -9.00 6.05 -16.73
N LEU A 119 -7.71 6.24 -16.99
CA LEU A 119 -6.83 7.05 -16.17
C LEU A 119 -6.86 8.48 -16.69
N ARG A 120 -7.13 9.45 -15.82
CA ARG A 120 -7.27 10.87 -16.17
C ARG A 120 -6.41 11.75 -15.28
N GLY A 121 -5.95 12.86 -15.83
CA GLY A 121 -5.31 13.92 -15.06
C GLY A 121 -3.84 13.66 -14.74
N LEU A 122 -3.16 12.81 -15.51
CA LEU A 122 -1.70 12.70 -15.43
C LEU A 122 -1.08 14.00 -15.95
N SER A 123 -0.38 14.75 -15.10
CA SER A 123 0.19 16.03 -15.51
C SER A 123 1.60 15.88 -16.04
N ALA A 124 1.93 16.67 -17.07
CA ALA A 124 3.26 16.82 -17.60
C ALA A 124 3.54 18.29 -17.89
N ARG A 125 4.77 18.73 -17.64
CA ARG A 125 5.25 20.06 -18.02
C ARG A 125 6.58 19.92 -18.72
N LEU A 126 6.71 20.62 -19.84
CA LEU A 126 7.91 20.62 -20.65
C LEU A 126 8.55 22.00 -20.64
N GLU A 127 9.86 22.04 -20.49
CA GLU A 127 10.65 23.22 -20.85
C GLU A 127 10.82 23.28 -22.38
N SER A 128 11.18 24.45 -22.92
CA SER A 128 11.45 24.63 -24.36
C SER A 128 12.45 23.60 -24.90
N GLY A 129 12.01 22.78 -25.86
CA GLY A 129 12.79 21.70 -26.47
C GLY A 129 13.04 20.48 -25.58
N GLY A 130 12.46 20.44 -24.38
CA GLY A 130 12.67 19.40 -23.40
C GLY A 130 11.94 18.09 -23.72
N SER A 131 12.25 17.06 -22.94
CA SER A 131 11.57 15.77 -22.99
C SER A 131 11.03 15.38 -21.62
N ALA A 132 9.83 14.82 -21.56
CA ALA A 132 9.23 14.25 -20.35
C ALA A 132 8.88 12.78 -20.58
N ARG A 133 9.04 11.97 -19.53
CA ARG A 133 8.53 10.60 -19.47
C ARG A 133 7.45 10.53 -18.41
N VAL A 134 6.31 9.92 -18.74
CA VAL A 134 5.18 9.75 -17.83
C VAL A 134 4.82 8.28 -17.77
N ASP A 135 4.82 7.70 -16.58
CA ASP A 135 4.41 6.32 -16.37
C ASP A 135 2.94 6.28 -15.90
N ALA A 136 2.08 5.70 -16.73
CA ALA A 136 0.66 5.53 -16.50
C ALA A 136 0.40 4.13 -15.92
N LYS A 137 0.18 4.06 -14.61
CA LYS A 137 -0.15 2.82 -13.89
C LYS A 137 -1.67 2.60 -13.87
N MET A 138 -2.14 1.65 -14.67
CA MET A 138 -3.55 1.37 -14.93
C MET A 138 -4.17 0.47 -13.86
N GLU A 139 -5.30 0.89 -13.30
CA GLU A 139 -6.11 0.06 -12.40
C GLU A 139 -7.04 -0.85 -13.19
N ARG A 140 -7.22 -2.10 -12.74
CA ARG A 140 -8.23 -2.99 -13.31
C ARG A 140 -9.64 -2.41 -13.10
N ALA A 141 -10.52 -2.66 -14.07
CA ALA A 141 -11.92 -2.24 -14.06
C ALA A 141 -12.80 -3.10 -13.12
N THR A 142 -12.31 -3.41 -11.93
CA THR A 142 -13.10 -4.11 -10.90
C THR A 142 -13.87 -3.10 -10.04
N ASP A 143 -15.14 -3.41 -9.78
CA ASP A 143 -15.98 -2.62 -8.87
C ASP A 143 -15.99 -3.27 -7.48
N LEU A 144 -14.94 -2.95 -6.70
CA LEU A 144 -14.77 -3.44 -5.34
C LEU A 144 -15.04 -2.33 -4.33
N ASP A 145 -15.80 -2.66 -3.30
CA ASP A 145 -15.92 -1.86 -2.08
C ASP A 145 -15.17 -2.54 -0.93
N VAL A 146 -14.52 -1.74 -0.10
CA VAL A 146 -13.69 -2.22 1.01
C VAL A 146 -14.13 -1.52 2.29
N LYS A 147 -14.60 -2.29 3.25
CA LYS A 147 -14.97 -1.83 4.59
C LYS A 147 -14.08 -2.48 5.62
N VAL A 148 -13.62 -1.68 6.56
CA VAL A 148 -12.72 -2.16 7.62
C VAL A 148 -13.31 -1.82 8.96
N ALA A 149 -13.37 -2.82 9.82
CA ALA A 149 -13.76 -2.65 11.20
C ALA A 149 -12.50 -2.63 12.08
N ASN A 150 -12.42 -1.63 12.96
CA ASN A 150 -11.45 -1.57 14.07
C ASN A 150 -9.99 -1.81 13.64
N VAL A 151 -9.43 -0.91 12.83
CA VAL A 151 -7.97 -0.90 12.59
C VAL A 151 -7.27 -0.70 13.94
N PRO A 152 -6.37 -1.61 14.35
CA PRO A 152 -5.65 -1.48 15.62
C PRO A 152 -4.82 -0.21 15.61
N LYS A 153 -4.60 0.37 16.80
CA LYS A 153 -3.76 1.57 16.97
C LYS A 153 -2.36 1.24 17.46
N THR A 154 -2.19 0.04 18.02
CA THR A 154 -0.92 -0.43 18.58
C THR A 154 -0.68 -1.88 18.21
N VAL A 155 0.59 -2.26 18.19
CA VAL A 155 1.04 -3.64 18.02
C VAL A 155 2.30 -3.88 18.82
N GLY A 156 2.40 -5.02 19.50
CA GLY A 156 3.59 -5.44 20.20
C GLY A 156 4.79 -5.59 19.27
N ALA A 157 5.97 -5.18 19.72
CA ALA A 157 7.22 -5.34 18.98
C ALA A 157 7.45 -6.81 18.59
N GLY A 158 7.66 -7.06 17.29
CA GLY A 158 7.84 -8.39 16.69
C GLY A 158 6.55 -9.20 16.48
N CYS A 159 5.41 -8.71 16.96
CA CYS A 159 4.11 -9.36 16.87
C CYS A 159 3.34 -8.96 15.61
N GLY A 160 2.14 -9.53 15.44
CA GLY A 160 1.21 -9.11 14.41
C GLY A 160 -0.18 -8.86 14.97
N LYS A 161 -1.00 -8.10 14.24
CA LYS A 161 -2.41 -7.90 14.56
C LYS A 161 -3.27 -8.25 13.37
N ASN A 162 -4.44 -8.82 13.64
CA ASN A 162 -5.41 -9.15 12.61
C ASN A 162 -6.39 -8.00 12.43
N VAL A 163 -6.67 -7.67 11.17
CA VAL A 163 -7.68 -6.69 10.79
C VAL A 163 -8.74 -7.41 9.97
N LEU A 164 -10.00 -7.24 10.35
CA LEU A 164 -11.12 -7.79 9.60
C LEU A 164 -11.54 -6.80 8.50
N VAL A 165 -11.45 -7.27 7.26
CA VAL A 165 -11.71 -6.48 6.06
C VAL A 165 -12.84 -7.13 5.29
N GLU A 166 -13.99 -6.46 5.20
CA GLU A 166 -15.07 -6.87 4.33
C GLU A 166 -14.82 -6.32 2.93
N VAL A 167 -14.76 -7.21 1.94
CA VAL A 167 -14.67 -6.85 0.53
C VAL A 167 -15.95 -7.26 -0.16
N THR A 168 -16.60 -6.32 -0.83
CA THR A 168 -17.78 -6.56 -1.64
C THR A 168 -17.42 -6.40 -3.11
N ASN A 169 -17.65 -7.44 -3.91
CA ASN A 169 -17.58 -7.34 -5.36
C ASN A 169 -18.96 -6.89 -5.89
N LEU A 170 -19.04 -5.63 -6.32
CA LEU A 170 -20.24 -5.02 -6.88
C LEU A 170 -20.39 -5.34 -8.38
N GLY A 171 -19.34 -5.87 -9.02
CA GLY A 171 -19.36 -6.31 -10.41
C GLY A 171 -20.11 -7.64 -10.60
N GLU A 172 -20.42 -7.96 -11.86
CA GLU A 172 -20.99 -9.28 -12.24
C GLU A 172 -19.92 -10.36 -12.35
N GLU A 173 -18.69 -9.98 -12.72
CA GLU A 173 -17.59 -10.90 -12.95
C GLU A 173 -16.81 -11.19 -11.65
N PRO A 174 -16.22 -12.40 -11.51
CA PRO A 174 -15.31 -12.70 -10.42
C PRO A 174 -14.09 -11.75 -10.41
N ALA A 175 -13.58 -11.45 -9.22
CA ALA A 175 -12.40 -10.63 -9.03
C ALA A 175 -11.35 -11.37 -8.20
N ASP A 176 -10.09 -11.31 -8.61
CA ASP A 176 -8.96 -11.82 -7.81
C ASP A 176 -8.73 -10.88 -6.61
N ILE A 177 -8.73 -11.44 -5.41
CA ILE A 177 -8.45 -10.72 -4.18
C ILE A 177 -7.06 -11.12 -3.69
N GLU A 178 -6.15 -10.16 -3.67
CA GLU A 178 -4.81 -10.26 -3.10
C GLU A 178 -4.51 -8.93 -2.39
N PHE A 179 -4.17 -8.98 -1.11
CA PHE A 179 -3.85 -7.78 -0.34
C PHE A 179 -2.35 -7.50 -0.38
N ILE A 180 -2.01 -6.24 -0.62
CA ILE A 180 -0.63 -5.74 -0.58
C ILE A 180 -0.52 -4.53 0.35
N GLY A 181 0.65 -4.38 0.97
CA GLY A 181 1.00 -3.23 1.80
C GLY A 181 1.88 -2.24 1.06
N GLU A 182 1.63 -0.96 1.28
CA GLU A 182 2.42 0.16 0.77
C GLU A 182 3.07 0.94 1.92
N GLY A 183 4.18 1.63 1.64
CA GLY A 183 4.92 2.37 2.66
C GLY A 183 5.60 1.42 3.63
N ASP A 184 5.48 1.67 4.94
CA ASP A 184 6.16 0.82 5.92
C ASP A 184 5.59 -0.61 6.00
N LEU A 185 4.41 -0.83 5.41
CA LEU A 185 3.68 -2.10 5.38
C LEU A 185 4.12 -3.06 4.27
N GLU A 186 5.00 -2.63 3.37
CA GLU A 186 5.48 -3.48 2.29
C GLU A 186 6.15 -4.76 2.85
N GLY A 187 5.69 -5.93 2.36
CA GLY A 187 6.14 -7.24 2.84
C GLY A 187 5.71 -7.61 4.27
N ARG A 188 4.78 -6.85 4.89
CA ARG A 188 4.33 -7.07 6.29
C ARG A 188 2.87 -7.50 6.41
N ILE A 189 2.20 -7.62 5.28
CA ILE A 189 0.81 -8.04 5.23
C ILE A 189 0.77 -9.53 4.90
N THR A 190 -0.11 -10.27 5.55
CA THR A 190 -0.44 -11.64 5.20
C THR A 190 -1.95 -11.79 5.21
N ALA A 191 -2.49 -12.24 4.09
CA ALA A 191 -3.92 -12.47 3.91
C ALA A 191 -4.10 -13.64 2.93
N PRO A 192 -5.24 -14.35 2.98
CA PRO A 192 -5.55 -15.32 1.94
C PRO A 192 -5.71 -14.62 0.59
N SER A 193 -5.33 -15.32 -0.48
CA SER A 193 -5.57 -14.90 -1.85
C SER A 193 -6.52 -15.88 -2.53
N GLU A 194 -7.59 -15.36 -3.13
CA GLU A 194 -8.65 -16.15 -3.75
C GLU A 194 -9.49 -15.31 -4.71
N GLN A 195 -10.38 -15.96 -5.47
CA GLN A 195 -11.37 -15.28 -6.28
C GLN A 195 -12.66 -15.03 -5.51
N LEU A 196 -13.17 -13.80 -5.59
CA LEU A 196 -14.46 -13.40 -5.06
C LEU A 196 -15.48 -13.29 -6.21
N ALA A 197 -16.53 -14.11 -6.16
CA ALA A 197 -17.59 -14.11 -7.15
C ALA A 197 -18.27 -12.73 -7.25
N GLY A 198 -18.81 -12.41 -8.43
CA GLY A 198 -19.59 -11.19 -8.65
C GLY A 198 -20.81 -11.11 -7.73
N LYS A 199 -21.18 -9.88 -7.35
CA LYS A 199 -22.32 -9.59 -6.45
C LYS A 199 -22.26 -10.27 -5.08
N THR A 200 -21.07 -10.61 -4.61
CA THR A 200 -20.89 -11.23 -3.28
C THR A 200 -20.03 -10.36 -2.36
N SER A 201 -20.12 -10.62 -1.06
CA SER A 201 -19.27 -10.04 -0.03
C SER A 201 -18.61 -11.14 0.79
N LYS A 202 -17.35 -10.93 1.19
CA LYS A 202 -16.62 -11.83 2.06
C LYS A 202 -15.73 -11.04 3.02
N THR A 203 -15.62 -11.52 4.25
CA THR A 203 -14.69 -10.97 5.26
C THR A 203 -13.36 -11.71 5.21
N TYR A 204 -12.28 -10.94 5.09
CA TYR A 204 -10.90 -11.38 5.05
C TYR A 204 -10.23 -11.03 6.37
N THR A 205 -9.39 -11.93 6.87
CA THR A 205 -8.48 -11.63 7.98
C THR A 205 -7.14 -11.23 7.39
N VAL A 206 -6.77 -9.97 7.58
CA VAL A 206 -5.52 -9.40 7.12
C VAL A 206 -4.59 -9.23 8.33
N ALA A 207 -3.54 -10.05 8.39
CA ALA A 207 -2.52 -9.96 9.44
C ALA A 207 -1.48 -8.90 9.06
N ILE A 208 -1.20 -8.00 9.99
CA ILE A 208 -0.22 -6.92 9.86
C ILE A 208 0.89 -7.16 10.88
N ARG A 209 2.14 -7.25 10.43
CA ARG A 209 3.28 -7.56 11.31
C ARG A 209 4.15 -6.34 11.62
N ALA A 210 4.48 -6.17 12.89
CA ALA A 210 5.36 -5.10 13.35
C ALA A 210 6.83 -5.26 12.89
N ARG A 211 7.57 -4.16 12.79
CA ARG A 211 9.04 -4.15 12.66
C ARG A 211 9.68 -4.48 14.00
N ASN A 212 10.61 -5.45 14.00
CA ASN A 212 11.62 -5.73 15.04
C ASN A 212 11.13 -5.64 16.51
N ASP A 213 12.06 -5.84 17.42
CA ASP A 213 11.92 -6.00 18.86
C ASP A 213 11.98 -4.68 19.66
N LYS A 214 11.84 -3.53 18.99
CA LYS A 214 12.03 -2.21 19.61
C LYS A 214 10.71 -1.44 19.75
N PRO A 215 10.19 -1.30 20.98
CA PRO A 215 9.07 -0.42 21.28
C PRO A 215 9.41 1.05 21.01
N GLY A 216 8.40 1.85 20.68
CA GLY A 216 8.50 3.30 20.46
C GLY A 216 8.49 3.74 18.99
N ASP A 217 8.61 2.80 18.05
CA ASP A 217 8.49 3.06 16.62
C ASP A 217 7.01 3.22 16.19
N SER A 218 6.80 3.70 14.97
CA SER A 218 5.48 3.71 14.31
C SER A 218 5.57 3.04 12.94
N ILE A 219 4.47 2.43 12.52
CA ILE A 219 4.31 1.82 11.20
C ILE A 219 3.11 2.50 10.55
N SER A 220 3.34 3.19 9.45
CA SER A 220 2.27 3.83 8.68
C SER A 220 2.29 3.39 7.23
N GLY A 221 1.11 3.28 6.64
CA GLY A 221 0.99 2.88 5.24
C GLY A 221 -0.43 2.62 4.82
N LYS A 222 -0.57 2.03 3.64
CA LYS A 222 -1.86 1.65 3.08
C LYS A 222 -1.88 0.15 2.81
N VAL A 223 -2.97 -0.50 3.18
CA VAL A 223 -3.29 -1.85 2.72
C VAL A 223 -4.32 -1.72 1.61
N ARG A 224 -4.09 -2.34 0.47
CA ARG A 224 -5.04 -2.32 -0.65
C ARG A 224 -5.07 -3.64 -1.40
N ILE A 225 -6.14 -3.82 -2.18
CA ILE A 225 -6.26 -4.96 -3.09
C ILE A 225 -5.38 -4.67 -4.31
N LYS A 226 -4.51 -5.61 -4.65
CA LYS A 226 -3.60 -5.55 -5.80
C LYS A 226 -4.36 -5.21 -7.08
N TYR A 227 -3.71 -4.49 -7.99
CA TYR A 227 -4.29 -3.98 -9.24
C TYR A 227 -5.41 -2.94 -9.07
N THR A 228 -5.72 -2.54 -7.83
CA THR A 228 -6.71 -1.51 -7.52
C THR A 228 -6.13 -0.50 -6.54
N ARG A 229 -6.73 0.69 -6.43
CA ARG A 229 -6.43 1.64 -5.34
C ARG A 229 -7.37 1.50 -4.13
N LYS A 230 -8.26 0.49 -4.12
CA LYS A 230 -9.23 0.24 -3.06
C LYS A 230 -8.57 -0.42 -1.86
N GLY A 231 -8.73 0.18 -0.69
CA GLY A 231 -8.01 -0.22 0.51
C GLY A 231 -8.25 0.72 1.67
N PHE A 232 -7.40 0.65 2.68
CA PHE A 232 -7.50 1.41 3.92
C PHE A 232 -6.11 1.81 4.43
N SER A 233 -6.05 2.91 5.17
CA SER A 233 -4.82 3.35 5.83
C SER A 233 -4.65 2.66 7.18
N VAL A 234 -3.40 2.44 7.56
CA VAL A 234 -3.02 1.85 8.84
C VAL A 234 -1.94 2.73 9.45
N ASP A 235 -2.15 3.12 10.70
CA ASP A 235 -1.20 3.87 11.53
C ASP A 235 -1.09 3.16 12.89
N LEU A 236 0.02 2.46 13.09
CA LEU A 236 0.26 1.62 14.27
C LEU A 236 1.44 2.15 15.09
N GLY A 237 1.22 2.35 16.38
CA GLY A 237 2.31 2.50 17.35
C GLY A 237 2.89 1.14 17.75
N VAL A 238 4.21 0.98 17.66
CA VAL A 238 4.89 -0.22 18.13
C VAL A 238 5.14 -0.10 19.63
N VAL A 239 4.57 -1.00 20.42
CA VAL A 239 4.65 -0.98 21.89
C VAL A 239 5.42 -2.18 22.42
N GLU A 240 5.70 -2.19 23.72
CA GLU A 240 6.25 -3.38 24.38
C GLU A 240 5.30 -4.55 24.19
N LYS A 241 5.84 -5.68 23.71
CA LYS A 241 5.05 -6.88 23.44
C LYS A 241 4.22 -7.29 24.66
N SER A 242 2.96 -7.62 24.43
CA SER A 242 2.13 -8.24 25.46
C SER A 242 2.70 -9.61 25.85
N ASP A 243 2.53 -9.96 27.12
CA ASP A 243 2.77 -11.29 27.67
C ASP A 243 1.62 -11.61 28.63
N PHE A 244 1.42 -12.89 28.97
CA PHE A 244 0.38 -13.30 29.89
C PHE A 244 0.80 -14.45 30.79
N THR A 245 0.25 -14.55 31.99
CA THR A 245 0.46 -15.71 32.88
C THR A 245 -0.81 -16.53 33.03
N LEU A 246 -0.65 -17.83 33.24
CA LEU A 246 -1.74 -18.79 33.41
C LEU A 246 -1.69 -19.37 34.82
N SER A 247 -2.84 -19.39 35.50
CA SER A 247 -2.99 -19.96 36.84
C SER A 247 -4.28 -20.78 36.93
N PRO A 248 -4.21 -22.08 37.24
CA PRO A 248 -3.00 -22.86 37.48
C PRO A 248 -2.18 -23.06 36.20
N SER A 249 -0.88 -23.32 36.35
CA SER A 249 0.03 -23.62 35.23
C SER A 249 -0.01 -25.08 34.78
N THR A 250 -0.70 -25.94 35.53
CA THR A 250 -0.90 -27.37 35.26
C THR A 250 -2.28 -27.80 35.75
N ILE A 251 -2.94 -28.71 35.05
CA ILE A 251 -4.19 -29.33 35.48
C ILE A 251 -3.94 -30.79 35.81
N THR A 252 -4.34 -31.20 37.01
CA THR A 252 -4.27 -32.60 37.43
C THR A 252 -5.58 -32.98 38.06
N GLY A 253 -6.13 -34.14 37.71
CA GLY A 253 -7.37 -34.57 38.35
C GLY A 253 -7.78 -36.00 38.10
N ASN A 254 -8.83 -36.40 38.82
CA ASN A 254 -9.44 -37.72 38.71
C ASN A 254 -10.87 -37.57 38.21
N ILE A 255 -11.28 -38.41 37.27
CA ILE A 255 -12.65 -38.45 36.72
C ILE A 255 -13.15 -39.88 36.79
N ASP A 256 -14.40 -40.09 37.18
CA ASP A 256 -15.02 -41.41 37.08
C ASP A 256 -15.36 -41.72 35.61
N SER A 257 -15.46 -43.00 35.26
CA SER A 257 -15.84 -43.40 33.90
C SER A 257 -17.18 -42.74 33.49
N GLY A 258 -17.19 -42.01 32.38
CA GLY A 258 -18.35 -41.24 31.92
C GLY A 258 -18.63 -39.93 32.68
N GLY A 259 -17.77 -39.55 33.63
CA GLY A 259 -17.86 -38.30 34.36
C GLY A 259 -17.33 -37.09 33.59
N THR A 260 -17.53 -35.92 34.19
CA THR A 260 -17.04 -34.62 33.68
C THR A 260 -16.25 -33.91 34.77
N MET A 261 -15.10 -33.34 34.39
CA MET A 261 -14.33 -32.41 35.20
C MET A 261 -14.47 -30.99 34.65
N LYS A 262 -14.57 -30.02 35.56
CA LYS A 262 -14.53 -28.60 35.21
C LYS A 262 -13.40 -27.94 35.98
N GLU A 263 -12.52 -27.26 35.26
CA GLU A 263 -11.42 -26.49 35.80
C GLU A 263 -11.43 -25.07 35.24
N TYR A 264 -10.79 -24.15 35.94
CA TYR A 264 -10.71 -22.75 35.54
C TYR A 264 -9.27 -22.30 35.50
N ILE A 265 -8.85 -21.71 34.38
CA ILE A 265 -7.55 -21.04 34.27
C ILE A 265 -7.78 -19.53 34.24
N THR A 266 -7.16 -18.85 35.20
CA THR A 266 -7.02 -17.40 35.19
C THR A 266 -5.86 -17.01 34.29
N ILE A 267 -6.15 -16.19 33.30
CA ILE A 267 -5.24 -15.62 32.33
C ILE A 267 -5.03 -14.16 32.72
N THR A 268 -3.80 -13.78 33.06
CA THR A 268 -3.47 -12.40 33.45
C THR A 268 -2.59 -11.77 32.38
N ASN A 269 -3.00 -10.65 31.79
CA ASN A 269 -2.13 -9.89 30.89
C ASN A 269 -1.04 -9.20 31.72
N THR A 270 0.21 -9.62 31.55
CA THR A 270 1.39 -9.05 32.22
C THR A 270 2.10 -7.99 31.38
N GLY A 271 1.61 -7.72 30.17
CA GLY A 271 2.05 -6.61 29.34
C GLY A 271 1.77 -5.24 29.97
N LYS A 272 2.48 -4.21 29.53
CA LYS A 272 2.35 -2.84 30.06
C LYS A 272 1.39 -1.96 29.28
N SER A 273 1.26 -2.19 27.97
CA SER A 273 0.69 -1.19 27.06
C SER A 273 -0.22 -1.77 25.97
N GLU A 274 -0.25 -3.08 25.80
CA GLU A 274 -1.01 -3.74 24.73
C GLU A 274 -2.09 -4.64 25.32
N ASP A 275 -3.29 -4.53 24.75
CA ASP A 275 -4.40 -5.43 25.03
C ASP A 275 -4.22 -6.76 24.28
N ILE A 276 -4.58 -7.86 24.94
CA ILE A 276 -4.64 -9.19 24.30
C ILE A 276 -6.05 -9.39 23.75
N ASP A 277 -6.20 -9.34 22.43
CA ASP A 277 -7.46 -9.44 21.69
C ASP A 277 -7.51 -10.63 20.72
N ASP A 278 -6.40 -11.38 20.61
CA ASP A 278 -6.18 -12.46 19.65
C ASP A 278 -5.85 -13.79 20.34
N LEU A 279 -6.23 -13.92 21.61
CA LEU A 279 -6.02 -15.14 22.38
C LEU A 279 -6.78 -16.31 21.76
N SER A 280 -6.04 -17.36 21.43
CA SER A 280 -6.55 -18.63 20.91
C SER A 280 -6.03 -19.79 21.76
N PHE A 281 -6.65 -20.95 21.60
CA PHE A 281 -6.23 -22.16 22.30
C PHE A 281 -6.34 -23.40 21.40
N THR A 282 -5.45 -24.36 21.61
CA THR A 282 -5.46 -25.66 20.94
C THR A 282 -5.23 -26.77 21.95
N VAL A 283 -6.04 -27.82 21.91
CA VAL A 283 -5.85 -29.01 22.75
C VAL A 283 -5.09 -30.07 21.97
N VAL A 284 -4.08 -30.67 22.58
CA VAL A 284 -3.25 -31.74 22.01
C VAL A 284 -3.08 -32.89 22.99
N GLY A 285 -2.72 -34.07 22.49
CA GLY A 285 -2.54 -35.29 23.28
C GLY A 285 -3.83 -36.10 23.43
N ASP A 286 -3.86 -37.00 24.40
CA ASP A 286 -4.90 -38.01 24.56
C ASP A 286 -6.28 -37.41 24.88
N ILE A 287 -6.30 -36.19 25.43
CA ILE A 287 -7.51 -35.50 25.86
C ILE A 287 -8.15 -34.62 24.78
N LYS A 288 -7.57 -34.57 23.57
CA LYS A 288 -7.94 -33.62 22.51
C LYS A 288 -9.44 -33.64 22.21
N ASP A 289 -9.99 -34.84 22.02
CA ASP A 289 -11.38 -35.00 21.61
C ASP A 289 -12.37 -34.92 22.80
N TRP A 290 -11.85 -34.78 24.01
CA TRP A 290 -12.61 -34.81 25.26
C TRP A 290 -12.66 -33.46 25.98
N THR A 291 -11.89 -32.50 25.50
CA THR A 291 -11.66 -31.23 26.19
C THR A 291 -12.25 -30.09 25.39
N THR A 292 -13.08 -29.29 26.04
CA THR A 292 -13.53 -28.00 25.53
C THR A 292 -12.99 -26.89 26.40
N VAL A 293 -12.61 -25.78 25.77
CA VAL A 293 -12.12 -24.57 26.44
C VAL A 293 -13.00 -23.41 25.98
N THR A 294 -13.50 -22.64 26.94
CA THR A 294 -14.40 -21.51 26.68
C THR A 294 -13.96 -20.31 27.52
N LEU A 295 -13.77 -19.15 26.89
CA LEU A 295 -13.51 -17.90 27.60
C LEU A 295 -14.81 -17.34 28.19
N THR A 296 -14.72 -16.62 29.32
CA THR A 296 -15.89 -15.99 29.95
C THR A 296 -16.56 -14.92 29.09
N ASP A 297 -15.80 -14.27 28.22
CA ASP A 297 -16.27 -13.25 27.27
C ASP A 297 -15.23 -13.06 26.14
N ASP A 298 -15.61 -12.31 25.12
CA ASP A 298 -14.85 -12.00 23.91
C ASP A 298 -14.08 -10.67 23.97
N LYS A 299 -14.10 -9.95 25.11
CA LYS A 299 -13.45 -8.65 25.22
C LYS A 299 -11.92 -8.78 25.25
N PRO A 300 -11.16 -7.77 24.79
CA PRO A 300 -9.71 -7.76 24.99
C PRO A 300 -9.34 -7.81 26.48
N ILE A 301 -8.22 -8.48 26.82
CA ILE A 301 -7.65 -8.48 28.18
C ILE A 301 -6.66 -7.32 28.26
N ARG A 302 -7.02 -6.24 28.95
CA ARG A 302 -6.13 -5.07 29.06
C ARG A 302 -4.93 -5.33 29.97
N PRO A 303 -3.86 -4.52 29.90
CA PRO A 303 -2.73 -4.62 30.82
C PRO A 303 -3.17 -4.75 32.29
N LYS A 304 -2.64 -5.78 32.98
CA LYS A 304 -2.94 -6.15 34.37
C LYS A 304 -4.36 -6.67 34.64
N GLU A 305 -5.22 -6.76 33.63
CA GLU A 305 -6.53 -7.40 33.77
C GLU A 305 -6.41 -8.93 33.71
N GLN A 306 -7.47 -9.57 34.19
CA GLN A 306 -7.60 -11.01 34.24
C GLN A 306 -8.83 -11.46 33.47
N LYS A 307 -8.73 -12.64 32.87
CA LYS A 307 -9.85 -13.34 32.24
C LYS A 307 -9.83 -14.81 32.65
N ILE A 308 -11.00 -15.42 32.69
CA ILE A 308 -11.13 -16.83 33.05
C ILE A 308 -11.42 -17.65 31.79
N ALA A 309 -10.69 -18.74 31.63
CA ALA A 309 -11.01 -19.82 30.70
C ALA A 309 -11.60 -20.99 31.49
N ALA A 310 -12.83 -21.37 31.18
CA ALA A 310 -13.46 -22.59 31.69
C ALA A 310 -13.06 -23.77 30.82
N ILE A 311 -12.58 -24.83 31.45
CA ILE A 311 -12.09 -26.05 30.80
C ILE A 311 -12.99 -27.19 31.25
N THR A 312 -13.61 -27.86 30.29
CA THR A 312 -14.46 -29.03 30.55
C THR A 312 -13.83 -30.24 29.91
N ILE A 313 -13.56 -31.28 30.72
CA ILE A 313 -12.99 -32.55 30.26
C ILE A 313 -14.03 -33.64 30.51
N ASN A 314 -14.52 -34.27 29.45
CA ASN A 314 -15.48 -35.39 29.52
C ASN A 314 -14.74 -36.71 29.35
N ALA A 315 -14.83 -37.62 30.32
CA ALA A 315 -14.15 -38.92 30.24
C ALA A 315 -14.67 -39.76 29.06
N GLY A 316 -13.91 -39.83 27.96
CA GLY A 316 -14.25 -40.62 26.77
C GLY A 316 -13.52 -41.96 26.66
N GLY A 317 -12.68 -42.31 27.64
CA GLY A 317 -11.81 -43.50 27.62
C GLY A 317 -12.10 -44.53 28.72
N THR A 318 -11.31 -45.60 28.72
CA THR A 318 -11.32 -46.61 29.80
C THR A 318 -10.51 -46.15 31.01
N ALA A 319 -10.57 -46.88 32.12
CA ALA A 319 -9.77 -46.56 33.29
C ALA A 319 -8.27 -46.51 32.96
N GLY A 320 -7.59 -45.45 33.37
CA GLY A 320 -6.20 -45.21 32.99
C GLY A 320 -5.76 -43.77 33.18
N LYS A 321 -4.47 -43.53 32.94
CA LYS A 321 -3.85 -42.19 32.98
C LYS A 321 -3.71 -41.66 31.56
N TYR A 322 -4.12 -40.41 31.36
CA TYR A 322 -4.15 -39.71 30.08
C TYR A 322 -3.38 -38.40 30.19
N LEU A 323 -2.60 -38.10 29.16
CA LEU A 323 -1.74 -36.93 29.12
C LEU A 323 -2.09 -36.04 27.93
N GLY A 324 -2.03 -34.74 28.15
CA GLY A 324 -2.17 -33.77 27.06
C GLY A 324 -1.75 -32.37 27.47
N GLN A 325 -2.02 -31.42 26.59
CA GLN A 325 -1.72 -30.02 26.82
C GLN A 325 -2.80 -29.14 26.21
N ILE A 326 -3.06 -28.02 26.87
CA ILE A 326 -3.83 -26.91 26.32
C ILE A 326 -2.83 -25.80 26.01
N ILE A 327 -2.67 -25.48 24.73
CA ILE A 327 -1.72 -24.48 24.25
C ILE A 327 -2.48 -23.16 24.07
N PHE A 328 -2.19 -22.16 24.89
CA PHE A 328 -2.71 -20.81 24.75
C PHE A 328 -1.75 -19.99 23.88
N SER A 329 -2.26 -19.34 22.84
CA SER A 329 -1.45 -18.61 21.87
C SER A 329 -2.04 -17.24 21.57
N THR A 330 -1.19 -16.22 21.54
CA THR A 330 -1.43 -14.92 20.90
C THR A 330 -0.50 -14.79 19.69
N SER A 331 -0.60 -13.71 18.94
CA SER A 331 0.38 -13.34 17.90
C SER A 331 1.80 -13.13 18.44
N CYS A 332 1.96 -12.89 19.73
CA CYS A 332 3.24 -12.61 20.38
C CYS A 332 3.83 -13.82 21.12
N VAL A 333 2.98 -14.58 21.82
CA VAL A 333 3.41 -15.52 22.85
C VAL A 333 2.55 -16.78 22.84
N THR A 334 3.19 -17.93 23.02
CA THR A 334 2.53 -19.22 23.23
C THR A 334 2.92 -19.80 24.58
N LYS A 335 1.96 -20.25 25.38
CA LYS A 335 2.17 -20.90 26.68
C LYS A 335 1.35 -22.19 26.80
N PRO A 336 2.00 -23.35 26.99
CA PRO A 336 1.31 -24.60 27.22
C PRO A 336 0.89 -24.76 28.69
N VAL A 337 -0.24 -25.41 28.91
CA VAL A 337 -0.71 -25.90 30.21
C VAL A 337 -0.79 -27.42 30.14
N PRO A 338 0.14 -28.14 30.78
CA PRO A 338 0.08 -29.59 30.89
C PRO A 338 -1.19 -30.05 31.61
N VAL A 339 -1.77 -31.13 31.11
CA VAL A 339 -2.97 -31.74 31.68
C VAL A 339 -2.71 -33.24 31.91
N GLU A 340 -2.96 -33.68 33.14
CA GLU A 340 -2.86 -35.08 33.55
C GLU A 340 -4.18 -35.52 34.19
N ILE A 341 -4.86 -36.48 33.57
CA ILE A 341 -6.15 -36.98 34.04
C ILE A 341 -6.06 -38.48 34.30
N THR A 342 -6.59 -38.91 35.44
CA THR A 342 -6.79 -40.33 35.75
C THR A 342 -8.28 -40.66 35.71
N ILE A 343 -8.67 -41.57 34.82
CA ILE A 343 -10.02 -42.11 34.77
C ILE A 343 -10.10 -43.34 35.68
N LYS A 344 -11.01 -43.33 36.65
CA LYS A 344 -11.26 -44.47 37.54
C LYS A 344 -12.25 -45.44 36.90
N SER A 345 -12.04 -46.73 37.14
CA SER A 345 -13.06 -47.74 36.84
C SER A 345 -14.28 -47.50 37.73
N GLY A 346 -15.44 -47.31 37.10
CA GLY A 346 -16.73 -47.29 37.79
C GLY A 346 -17.17 -48.68 38.23
#